data_AF-A0A974VQ08-F1
#
_entry.id   AF-A0A974VQ08-F1
#
_cell.length_a   1.000
_cell.length_b   1.000
_cell.length_c   1.000
_cell.angle_alpha   90.00
_cell.angle_beta   90.00
_cell.angle_gamma   90.00
#
_symmetry.space_group_name_H-M   'P 1'
#
loop_
_entity.id
_entity.type
_entity.pdbx_description
1 polymer ?
#
loop_
_entity_poly.entity_id
_entity_poly.type
_entity_poly.pdbx_seq_one_letter_code
_entity_poly.pdbx_strand_id
1 'polypeptide(L)' 'MGSPVATENIATQLKKPASGTSILRSSLIEKGLIYSPAYGKIAFTVPGMKDYLSRAGL' A
#
# COMPACT_ATOMS: atom_id res chain seq x y z
N MET A 1 3.00 8.56 11.37
CA MET A 1 2.80 7.29 10.64
C MET A 1 1.99 7.58 9.38
N GLY A 2 2.26 6.88 8.27
CA GLY A 2 1.44 7.04 7.07
C GLY A 2 0.03 6.54 7.35
N SER A 3 -1.00 7.38 7.14
CA SER A 3 -2.38 7.01 7.41
C SER A 3 -2.80 5.82 6.54
N PRO A 4 -3.55 4.83 7.09
CA PRO A 4 -4.05 3.70 6.32
C PRO A 4 -4.88 4.14 5.11
N VAL A 5 -4.62 3.54 3.95
CA VAL A 5 -5.29 3.84 2.69
C VAL A 5 -6.14 2.64 2.25
N ALA A 6 -7.31 2.91 1.68
CA ALA A 6 -8.17 1.87 1.13
C ALA A 6 -7.55 1.23 -0.12
N THR A 7 -7.56 -0.11 -0.17
CA THR A 7 -7.01 -0.89 -1.29
C THR A 7 -7.77 -0.64 -2.59
N GLU A 8 -9.07 -0.34 -2.49
CA GLU A 8 -9.91 0.05 -3.62
C GLU A 8 -9.42 1.34 -4.30
N ASN A 9 -9.03 2.35 -3.52
CA ASN A 9 -8.51 3.61 -4.05
C ASN A 9 -7.23 3.38 -4.85
N ILE A 10 -6.38 2.46 -4.37
CA ILE A 10 -5.14 2.08 -5.05
C ILE A 10 -5.45 1.36 -6.36
N ALA A 11 -6.40 0.42 -6.37
CA ALA A 11 -6.82 -0.27 -7.58
C ALA A 11 -7.36 0.70 -8.65
N THR A 12 -8.19 1.67 -8.22
CA THR A 12 -8.72 2.74 -9.07
C THR A 12 -7.61 3.62 -9.65
N GLN A 13 -6.67 4.07 -8.81
CA GLN A 13 -5.52 4.88 -9.23
C GLN A 13 -4.62 4.13 -10.23
N LEU A 14 -4.38 2.84 -9.99
CA LEU A 14 -3.59 1.98 -10.87
C LEU A 14 -4.34 1.53 -12.12
N LYS A 15 -5.64 1.82 -12.25
CA LYS A 15 -6.52 1.31 -13.31
C LYS A 15 -6.41 -0.22 -13.45
N LYS A 16 -6.25 -0.93 -12.33
CA LYS A 16 -6.12 -2.40 -12.29
C LYS A 16 -7.32 -3.04 -11.62
N PRO A 17 -7.73 -4.24 -12.07
CA PRO A 17 -8.77 -5.00 -11.38
C PRO A 17 -8.32 -5.39 -9.97
N ALA A 18 -9.29 -5.50 -9.05
CA ALA A 18 -9.03 -5.82 -7.64
C ALA A 18 -8.18 -7.09 -7.45
N SER A 19 -8.37 -8.09 -8.31
CA SER A 19 -7.63 -9.37 -8.30
C SER A 19 -6.12 -9.15 -8.50
N GLY A 20 -5.73 -8.29 -9.45
CA GLY A 20 -4.32 -7.98 -9.71
C GLY A 20 -3.67 -7.19 -8.59
N THR A 21 -4.40 -6.25 -8.00
CA THR A 21 -3.96 -5.49 -6.82
C THR A 21 -3.83 -6.38 -5.58
N SER A 22 -4.65 -7.43 -5.45
CA SER A 22 -4.60 -8.39 -4.35
C SER A 22 -3.29 -9.19 -4.33
N ILE A 23 -2.82 -9.67 -5.49
CA ILE A 23 -1.53 -10.39 -5.59
C ILE A 23 -0.36 -9.49 -5.18
N LEU A 24 -0.33 -8.26 -5.70
CA LEU A 24 0.69 -7.28 -5.34
C LEU A 24 0.68 -6.96 -3.84
N ARG A 25 -0.52 -6.73 -3.29
CA ARG A 25 -0.72 -6.49 -1.86
C ARG A 25 -0.15 -7.63 -1.02
N SER A 26 -0.49 -8.87 -1.34
CA SER A 26 0.00 -10.06 -0.60
C SER A 26 1.52 -10.16 -0.65
N SER A 27 2.15 -9.96 -1.81
CA SER A 27 3.61 -10.00 -1.95
C SER A 27 4.30 -8.89 -1.13
N LEU A 28 3.73 -7.69 -1.08
CA LEU A 28 4.30 -6.58 -0.30
C LEU A 28 4.16 -6.80 1.22
N ILE A 29 3.09 -7.46 1.67
CA ILE A 29 2.91 -7.86 3.07
C ILE A 29 3.92 -8.94 3.45
N GLU A 30 4.10 -9.96 2.61
CA GLU A 30 5.07 -11.03 2.82
C GLU A 30 6.51 -10.47 2.94
N LYS A 31 6.84 -9.45 2.14
CA LYS A 31 8.11 -8.72 2.22
C LYS A 31 8.22 -7.74 3.41
N GLY A 32 7.17 -7.60 4.21
CA GLY A 32 7.13 -6.68 5.35
C GLY A 32 7.11 -5.19 5.00
N LEU A 33 6.87 -4.82 3.74
CA LEU A 33 6.89 -3.42 3.28
C LEU A 33 5.62 -2.66 3.67
N ILE A 34 4.49 -3.37 3.71
CA ILE A 34 3.19 -2.85 4.15
C ILE A 34 2.51 -3.86 5.09
N TYR A 35 1.50 -3.41 5.83
CA TYR A 35 0.65 -4.27 6.65
C TYR A 35 -0.84 -3.88 6.50
N SER A 36 -1.74 -4.72 7.03
CA SER A 36 -3.20 -4.54 6.97
C SER A 36 -3.76 -4.12 8.34
N PRO A 37 -3.84 -2.81 8.66
CA PRO A 37 -4.33 -2.34 9.96
C PRO A 37 -5.84 -2.54 10.17
N ALA A 38 -6.62 -2.66 9.09
CA ALA A 38 -8.06 -2.87 9.11
C ALA A 38 -8.52 -3.53 7.80
N TYR A 39 -9.74 -4.08 7.78
CA TYR A 39 -10.32 -4.67 6.58
C TYR A 39 -10.27 -3.68 5.40
N GLY A 40 -9.75 -4.15 4.27
CA GLY A 40 -9.65 -3.36 3.04
C GLY A 40 -8.61 -2.24 3.05
N LYS A 41 -7.85 -2.03 4.14
CA LYS A 41 -6.85 -0.95 4.25
C LYS A 41 -5.42 -1.47 4.35
N ILE A 42 -4.48 -0.68 3.86
CA ILE A 42 -3.04 -0.94 4.00
C ILE A 42 -2.27 0.31 4.45
N ALA A 43 -1.14 0.10 5.11
CA ALA A 43 -0.22 1.15 5.52
C ALA A 43 1.23 0.66 5.40
N PHE A 44 2.18 1.60 5.27
CA PHE A 44 3.61 1.27 5.31
C PHE A 44 4.01 0.78 6.70
N THR A 45 4.84 -0.26 6.75
CA THR A 45 5.43 -0.74 8.01
C THR A 45 6.41 0.28 8.59
N VAL A 46 7.21 0.90 7.72
CA VAL A 46 8.22 1.89 8.13
C VAL A 46 7.57 3.27 8.31
N PRO A 47 7.68 3.89 9.50
CA PRO A 47 7.24 5.26 9.72
C PRO A 47 7.97 6.25 8.79
N GLY A 48 7.24 7.19 8.20
CA GLY A 48 7.81 8.21 7.30
C GLY A 48 8.15 7.70 5.90
N MET A 49 7.83 6.44 5.56
CA MET A 49 8.10 5.87 4.24
C MET A 49 7.47 6.66 3.08
N LYS A 50 6.27 7.21 3.28
CA LYS A 50 5.61 8.09 2.31
C LYS A 50 6.49 9.32 1.99
N ASP A 51 6.96 10.00 3.03
CA ASP A 51 7.79 11.20 2.89
C ASP A 51 9.15 10.86 2.28
N TYR A 52 9.72 9.70 2.64
CA TYR A 52 10.94 9.19 2.02
C TYR A 52 10.78 8.98 0.50
N LEU A 53 9.73 8.26 0.08
CA LEU A 53 9.47 7.98 -1.34
C LEU A 53 9.25 9.28 -2.14
N SER A 54 8.48 10.21 -1.58
CA SER A 54 8.24 11.50 -2.22
C SER A 54 9.52 12.32 -2.41
N ARG A 55 10.44 12.29 -1.43
CA ARG A 55 11.77 12.94 -1.54
C ARG A 55 12.68 12.22 -2.55
N ALA A 56 12.52 10.91 -2.70
CA ALA A 56 13.23 10.11 -3.70
C ALA A 56 12.70 10.32 -5.13
N GLY A 57 11.61 11.07 -5.31
CA GLY A 57 11.00 11.33 -6.62
C GLY A 57 10.13 10.17 -7.14
N LEU A 58 9.61 9.33 -6.23
CA LEU A 58 8.69 8.23 -6.51
C LEU A 58 7.23 8.62 -6.24
#